data_AF-A0A667GGY8-F1
#
_entry.id   AF-A0A667GGY8-F1
#
_cell.length_a   1.000
_cell.length_b   1.000
_cell.length_c   1.000
_cell.angle_alpha   90.00
_cell.angle_beta   90.00
_cell.angle_gamma   90.00
#
_symmetry.space_group_name_H-M   'P 1'
#
loop_
_entity.id
_entity.type
_entity.pdbx_description
1 polymer ?
#
loop_
_entity_poly.entity_id
_entity_poly.type
_entity_poly.pdbx_seq_one_letter_code
_entity_poly.pdbx_strand_id
1 'polypeptide(L)'
;MATLKDQLIQKLLKEDHNPQNKITVVGVHAVGTACAISILMKDLADKLKGEMMDLQHGNLFPRTPKIVSGKDYHVTANSKLVIITAGACQQEGEKSVP
;
A
#
# COMPACT_ATOMS: atom_id res chain seq x y z
N MET A 1 30.28 -15.97 10.05
CA MET A 1 29.46 -17.17 10.35
C MET A 1 28.15 -17.01 9.58
N ALA A 2 27.86 -17.90 8.62
CA ALA A 2 26.62 -17.85 7.86
C ALA A 2 25.44 -18.28 8.74
N THR A 3 24.29 -17.61 8.63
CA THR A 3 23.13 -17.96 9.44
C THR A 3 22.46 -19.22 8.90
N LEU A 4 21.77 -20.02 9.72
CA LEU A 4 21.03 -21.21 9.28
C LEU A 4 20.06 -20.91 8.12
N LYS A 5 19.58 -19.66 8.02
CA LYS A 5 18.75 -19.20 6.90
C LYS A 5 19.50 -19.23 5.55
N ASP A 6 20.78 -18.85 5.54
CA ASP A 6 21.59 -18.82 4.32
C ASP A 6 22.01 -20.23 3.86
N GLN A 7 22.05 -21.20 4.78
CA GLN A 7 22.33 -22.60 4.45
C GLN A 7 21.10 -23.36 3.95
N LEU A 8 19.90 -23.05 4.48
CA LEU A 8 18.66 -23.73 4.09
C LEU A 8 17.99 -23.11 2.85
N ILE A 9 18.14 -21.81 2.65
CA ILE A 9 17.48 -21.07 1.58
C ILE A 9 18.56 -20.41 0.72
N GLN A 10 18.89 -21.04 -0.40
CA GLN A 10 19.66 -20.37 -1.45
C GLN A 10 18.79 -19.26 -2.05
N LYS A 11 19.05 -18.01 -1.66
CA LYS A 11 18.46 -16.83 -2.34
C LYS A 11 19.07 -16.72 -3.74
N LEU A 12 18.49 -17.45 -4.70
CA LEU A 12 18.87 -17.42 -6.12
C LEU A 12 18.69 -16.03 -6.75
N LEU A 13 17.81 -15.20 -6.18
CA LEU A 13 17.64 -13.80 -6.55
C LEU A 13 17.57 -12.95 -5.28
N LYS A 14 18.23 -11.79 -5.29
CA LYS A 14 17.91 -10.72 -4.35
C LYS A 14 16.45 -10.34 -4.63
N GLU A 15 15.57 -10.50 -3.64
CA GLU A 15 14.21 -9.97 -3.75
C GLU A 15 14.25 -8.45 -3.71
N ASP A 16 14.59 -7.83 -4.84
CA ASP A 16 14.19 -6.46 -5.14
C ASP A 16 12.69 -6.50 -5.46
N HIS A 17 11.89 -6.67 -4.41
CA HIS A 17 10.44 -6.58 -4.53
C HIS A 17 10.06 -5.12 -4.73
N ASN A 18 10.23 -4.61 -5.96
CA ASN A 18 9.69 -3.33 -6.33
C ASN A 18 8.16 -3.47 -6.31
N PRO A 19 7.45 -2.73 -5.45
CA PRO A 19 6.00 -2.89 -5.32
C PRO A 19 5.34 -2.53 -6.64
N GLN A 20 4.76 -3.52 -7.31
CA GLN A 20 4.17 -3.31 -8.64
C GLN A 20 2.99 -2.34 -8.59
N ASN A 21 2.21 -2.29 -7.52
CA ASN A 21 1.04 -1.42 -7.39
C ASN A 21 1.14 -0.55 -6.14
N LYS A 22 2.23 0.22 -6.02
CA LYS A 22 2.40 1.16 -4.91
C LYS A 22 1.54 2.41 -5.12
N ILE A 23 0.76 2.76 -4.10
CA ILE A 23 -0.03 4.00 -4.03
C ILE A 23 0.49 4.81 -2.85
N THR A 24 0.64 6.11 -3.04
CA THR A 24 1.01 7.05 -1.97
C THR A 24 -0.13 8.02 -1.71
N VAL A 25 -0.44 8.27 -0.43
CA VAL A 25 -1.33 9.34 -0.01
C VAL A 25 -0.51 10.37 0.77
N VAL A 26 -0.51 11.61 0.30
CA VAL A 26 0.17 12.75 0.94
C VAL A 26 -0.88 13.56 1.68
N GLY A 27 -0.73 13.70 2.99
CA GLY A 27 -1.72 14.33 3.87
C GLY A 27 -2.47 13.29 4.71
N VAL A 28 -2.37 13.40 6.03
CA VAL A 28 -2.97 12.47 7.02
C VAL A 28 -4.22 13.04 7.69
N HIS A 29 -4.81 14.08 7.11
CA HIS A 29 -6.09 14.62 7.53
C HIS A 29 -7.26 13.65 7.20
N ALA A 30 -8.50 14.04 7.52
CA ALA A 30 -9.68 13.21 7.38
C ALA A 30 -9.86 12.61 5.96
N VAL A 31 -9.65 13.42 4.92
CA VAL A 31 -9.81 12.97 3.52
C VAL A 31 -8.71 11.97 3.14
N GLY A 32 -7.45 12.28 3.43
CA GLY A 32 -6.33 11.37 3.17
C GLY A 32 -6.47 10.02 3.89
N THR A 33 -6.93 10.03 5.14
CA THR A 33 -7.16 8.81 5.93
C THR A 33 -8.31 7.99 5.36
N ALA A 34 -9.43 8.62 5.02
CA ALA A 34 -10.58 7.95 4.39
C ALA A 34 -10.21 7.35 3.03
N CYS A 35 -9.38 8.05 2.25
CA CYS A 35 -8.88 7.57 0.96
C CYS A 35 -7.99 6.34 1.13
N ALA A 36 -7.03 6.37 2.07
CA ALA A 36 -6.15 5.24 2.36
C ALA A 36 -6.94 3.99 2.80
N ILE A 37 -7.93 4.17 3.68
CA ILE A 37 -8.79 3.07 4.14
C ILE A 37 -9.62 2.51 2.98
N SER A 38 -10.21 3.37 2.14
CA SER A 38 -11.02 2.94 1.00
C SER A 38 -10.21 2.12 0.01
N ILE A 39 -8.96 2.51 -0.25
CA ILE A 39 -8.04 1.77 -1.11
C ILE A 39 -7.69 0.41 -0.51
N LEU A 40 -7.37 0.37 0.79
CA LEU A 40 -7.09 -0.87 1.50
C LEU A 40 -8.30 -1.81 1.50
N MET A 41 -9.50 -1.28 1.75
CA MET A 41 -10.73 -2.06 1.73
C MET A 41 -11.07 -2.58 0.33
N LYS A 42 -10.83 -1.80 -0.72
CA LYS A 42 -11.07 -2.23 -2.11
C LYS A 42 -10.09 -3.32 -2.53
N ASP A 43 -8.79 -3.14 -2.27
CA ASP A 43 -7.78 -4.18 -2.53
C ASP A 43 -8.06 -5.44 -1.70
N LEU A 44 -8.50 -5.29 -0.44
CA LEU A 44 -8.89 -6.43 0.39
C LEU A 44 -10.15 -7.13 -0.14
N ALA A 45 -11.15 -6.39 -0.61
CA ALA A 45 -12.38 -6.98 -1.18
C ALA A 45 -12.10 -7.73 -2.49
N ASP A 46 -11.30 -7.13 -3.38
CA ASP A 46 -10.89 -7.77 -4.64
C ASP A 46 -10.01 -9.00 -4.38
N LYS A 47 -9.11 -8.93 -3.39
CA LYS A 47 -8.32 -10.09 -2.92
C LYS A 47 -9.18 -11.16 -2.31
N LEU A 48 -10.14 -10.83 -1.43
CA LEU A 48 -11.04 -11.82 -0.82
C LEU A 48 -11.89 -12.54 -1.87
N LYS A 49 -12.31 -11.84 -2.93
CA LYS A 49 -13.01 -12.47 -4.06
C LYS A 49 -12.09 -13.38 -4.86
N GLY A 50 -10.87 -12.92 -5.16
CA GLY A 50 -9.84 -13.73 -5.80
C GLY A 50 -9.46 -14.96 -4.96
N GLU A 51 -9.39 -14.81 -3.64
CA GLU A 51 -9.12 -15.88 -2.68
C GLU A 51 -10.27 -16.85 -2.56
N MET A 52 -11.52 -16.39 -2.52
CA MET A 52 -12.66 -17.31 -2.56
C MET A 52 -12.62 -18.18 -3.83
N MET A 53 -12.12 -17.62 -4.94
CA MET A 53 -11.88 -18.37 -6.17
C MET A 53 -10.62 -19.26 -6.07
N ASP A 54 -9.51 -18.79 -5.51
CA ASP A 54 -8.25 -19.56 -5.38
C ASP A 54 -8.34 -20.67 -4.34
N LEU A 55 -9.14 -20.49 -3.28
CA LEU A 55 -9.40 -21.47 -2.23
C LEU A 55 -10.28 -22.61 -2.75
N GLN A 56 -11.19 -22.33 -3.70
CA GLN A 56 -11.88 -23.38 -4.48
C GLN A 56 -10.90 -24.17 -5.36
N HIS A 57 -9.76 -23.58 -5.74
CA HIS A 57 -8.72 -24.23 -6.53
C HIS A 57 -7.48 -24.69 -5.71
N GLY A 58 -7.53 -24.58 -4.38
CA GLY A 58 -6.54 -25.16 -3.46
C GLY A 58 -5.25 -24.36 -3.21
N ASN A 59 -5.20 -23.05 -3.52
CA ASN A 59 -4.00 -22.23 -3.34
C ASN A 59 -3.98 -21.47 -1.99
N LEU A 60 -2.82 -21.43 -1.32
CA LEU A 60 -2.68 -21.08 0.11
C LEU A 60 -2.30 -19.60 0.37
N PHE A 61 -3.27 -18.79 0.83
CA PHE A 61 -3.21 -17.62 1.76
C PHE A 61 -2.25 -16.39 1.48
N PRO A 62 -2.53 -15.19 2.05
CA PRO A 62 -2.35 -13.88 1.38
C PRO A 62 -0.97 -13.21 1.42
N ARG A 63 -0.74 -12.37 0.39
CA ARG A 63 0.18 -11.23 0.42
C ARG A 63 -0.45 -10.07 1.21
N THR A 64 -0.04 -9.91 2.47
CA THR A 64 -0.37 -8.74 3.29
C THR A 64 0.12 -7.44 2.61
N PRO A 65 -0.74 -6.43 2.39
CA PRO A 65 -0.31 -5.16 1.84
C PRO A 65 0.69 -4.49 2.79
N LYS A 66 1.87 -4.16 2.28
CA LYS A 66 2.91 -3.49 3.06
C LYS A 66 2.58 -2.00 3.16
N ILE A 67 2.18 -1.55 4.34
CA ILE A 67 1.92 -0.13 4.61
C ILE A 67 3.21 0.50 5.15
N VAL A 68 3.66 1.59 4.53
CA VAL A 68 4.80 2.39 4.98
C VAL A 68 4.35 3.84 5.16
N SER A 69 4.85 4.50 6.20
CA SER A 69 4.59 5.91 6.49
C SER A 69 5.92 6.59 6.82
N GLY A 70 6.06 7.85 6.42
CA GLY A 70 7.27 8.64 6.65
C GLY A 70 7.07 10.08 6.20
N LYS A 71 7.89 10.97 6.75
CA LYS A 71 7.95 12.38 6.31
C LYS A 71 8.80 12.55 5.05
N ASP A 72 9.79 11.67 4.87
CA ASP A 72 10.69 11.73 3.72
C ASP A 72 10.00 11.24 2.45
N TYR A 73 10.05 12.04 1.39
CA TYR A 73 9.50 11.65 0.08
C TYR A 73 10.17 10.43 -0.53
N HIS A 74 11.32 9.98 0.00
CA HIS A 74 11.94 8.73 -0.42
C HIS A 74 10.99 7.52 -0.21
N VAL A 75 10.07 7.59 0.77
CA VAL A 75 9.07 6.54 0.99
C VAL A 75 8.03 6.45 -0.12
N THR A 76 7.95 7.44 -1.02
CA THR A 76 6.97 7.50 -2.13
C THR A 76 7.58 7.07 -3.47
N ALA A 77 8.88 6.73 -3.50
CA ALA A 77 9.56 6.28 -4.72
C ALA A 77 8.86 5.07 -5.36
N ASN A 78 8.80 5.02 -6.70
CA ASN A 78 8.15 3.96 -7.48
C ASN A 78 6.63 3.82 -7.24
N SER A 79 5.95 4.86 -6.79
CA SER A 79 4.49 4.88 -6.74
C SER A 79 3.89 5.06 -8.14
N LYS A 80 2.91 4.21 -8.48
CA LYS A 80 2.12 4.34 -9.73
C LYS A 80 1.06 5.43 -9.63
N LEU A 81 0.58 5.68 -8.41
CA LEU A 81 -0.42 6.70 -8.13
C LEU A 81 -0.03 7.45 -6.85
N VAL A 82 -0.11 8.78 -6.91
CA VAL A 82 0.11 9.66 -5.77
C VAL A 82 -1.13 10.52 -5.59
N ILE A 83 -1.74 10.45 -4.42
CA ILE A 83 -2.95 11.18 -4.04
C ILE A 83 -2.55 12.28 -3.08
N ILE A 84 -2.70 13.54 -3.48
CA ILE A 84 -2.35 14.69 -2.66
C ILE A 84 -3.62 15.22 -2.01
N THR A 85 -3.64 15.14 -0.69
CA THR A 85 -4.73 15.61 0.15
C THR A 85 -4.24 16.65 1.17
N ALA A 86 -2.93 16.90 1.22
CA ALA A 86 -2.35 17.96 2.03
C ALA A 86 -2.96 19.32 1.64
N GLY A 87 -3.48 20.04 2.64
CA GLY A 87 -4.11 21.34 2.44
C GLY A 87 -4.81 21.81 3.72
N ALA A 88 -5.14 23.10 3.77
CA ALA A 88 -5.99 23.64 4.83
C ALA A 88 -7.40 23.06 4.71
N CYS A 89 -8.00 22.69 5.84
CA CYS A 89 -9.40 22.31 5.84
C CYS A 89 -10.22 23.59 5.66
N GLN A 90 -11.06 23.63 4.62
CA GLN A 90 -11.94 24.74 4.36
C GLN A 90 -12.90 24.93 5.55
N GLN A 91 -13.01 26.14 6.06
CA GLN A 91 -13.93 26.46 7.15
C GLN A 91 -15.34 26.72 6.61
N GLU A 92 -16.34 26.60 7.49
CA GLU A 92 -17.73 26.86 7.15
C GLU A 92 -17.90 28.32 6.68
N GLY A 93 -18.26 28.51 5.41
CA GLY A 93 -18.39 29.83 4.76
C GLY A 93 -17.19 30.28 3.91
N GLU A 94 -16.08 29.56 3.93
CA GLU A 94 -14.93 29.84 3.08
C GLU A 94 -15.19 29.31 1.66
N LYS A 95 -14.87 30.09 0.61
CA LYS A 95 -14.99 29.63 -0.79
C LYS A 95 -13.72 28.90 -1.17
N SER A 96 -13.83 27.74 -1.83
CA SER A 96 -12.67 27.08 -2.44
C SER A 96 -11.99 28.05 -3.39
N VAL A 97 -10.72 28.34 -3.14
CA VAL A 97 -9.88 29.17 -4.02
C VAL A 97 -9.51 28.29 -5.22
N PRO A 98 -9.68 28.77 -6.47
CA PRO A 98 -9.35 28.01 -7.67
C PRO A 98 -7.85 27.72 -7.80
#